data_AF-A0A3D1BEF2-F1
#
_entry.id   AF-A0A3D1BEF2-F1
#
_cell.length_a   1.000
_cell.length_b   1.000
_cell.length_c   1.000
_cell.angle_alpha   90.00
_cell.angle_beta   90.00
_cell.angle_gamma   90.00
#
_symmetry.space_group_name_H-M   'P 1'
#
loop_
_entity.id
_entity.type
_entity.pdbx_description
1 polymer ?
#
loop_
_entity_poly.entity_id
_entity_poly.type
_entity_poly.pdbx_seq_one_letter_code
_entity_poly.pdbx_strand_id
1 'polypeptide(L)'
;AMRRAGFQVAVKDTVHGANNPTYDVSMGKDVPGMACFSKTYTDEANPQQGFGAVMTCSSADRGCPLVHGAAARFATPYVDPKVSDGTDEEAATYDARCRQIGTEMLYLMGEVKRRIGSKGTKG
;
A
#
# COMPACT_ATOMS: atom_id res chain seq x y z
N ALA A 1 11.38 5.68 -6.24
CA ALA A 1 10.17 5.21 -6.95
C ALA A 1 8.96 6.14 -6.80
N MET A 2 8.30 6.23 -5.64
CA MET A 2 7.00 6.93 -5.51
C MET A 2 6.98 8.36 -6.10
N ARG A 3 7.98 9.20 -5.79
CA ARG A 3 8.10 10.54 -6.39
C ARG A 3 8.23 10.50 -7.93
N ARG A 4 9.03 9.58 -8.47
CA ARG A 4 9.19 9.38 -9.92
C ARG A 4 7.91 8.85 -10.59
N ALA A 5 7.07 8.14 -9.83
CA ALA A 5 5.75 7.70 -10.27
C ALA A 5 4.68 8.81 -10.21
N GLY A 6 5.04 10.04 -9.81
CA GLY A 6 4.15 11.20 -9.81
C GLY A 6 3.52 11.54 -8.46
N PHE A 7 3.84 10.79 -7.39
CA PHE A 7 3.37 11.12 -6.05
C PHE A 7 4.16 12.30 -5.47
N GLN A 8 3.46 13.20 -4.80
CA GLN A 8 4.10 14.19 -3.93
C GLN A 8 4.29 13.54 -2.57
N VAL A 9 5.54 13.54 -2.07
CA VAL A 9 5.89 12.92 -0.78
C VAL A 9 6.66 13.96 0.03
N ALA A 10 6.00 14.52 1.04
CA ALA A 10 6.59 15.47 1.99
C ALA A 10 6.81 14.79 3.33
N VAL A 11 7.90 15.13 4.03
CA VAL A 11 8.05 14.76 5.44
C VAL A 11 7.32 15.84 6.23
N LYS A 12 6.24 15.48 6.91
CA LYS A 12 5.42 16.47 7.66
C LYS A 12 5.89 16.62 9.10
N ASP A 13 6.24 15.51 9.74
CA ASP A 13 6.46 15.49 11.17
C ASP A 13 7.34 14.31 11.62
N THR A 14 8.13 14.55 12.66
CA THR A 14 8.83 13.51 13.43
C THR A 14 8.10 13.24 14.76
N VAL A 15 6.75 13.27 14.81
CA VAL A 15 5.96 12.92 16.01
C VAL A 15 6.47 11.61 16.63
N HIS A 16 6.75 10.62 15.78
CA HIS A 16 7.25 9.31 16.20
C HIS A 16 8.80 9.25 16.24
N GLY A 17 9.45 10.41 16.25
CA GLY A 17 10.90 10.60 16.28
C GLY A 17 11.57 10.56 14.91
N ALA A 18 12.85 10.91 14.87
CA ALA A 18 13.68 10.88 13.66
C ALA A 18 13.80 9.48 13.03
N ASN A 19 13.60 8.43 13.85
CA ASN A 19 13.73 7.03 13.42
C ASN A 19 12.43 6.46 12.81
N ASN A 20 11.29 7.14 12.92
CA ASN A 20 10.03 6.75 12.30
C ASN A 20 9.26 7.98 11.79
N PRO A 21 9.75 8.65 10.74
CA PRO A 21 9.13 9.87 10.23
C PRO A 21 7.73 9.61 9.67
N THR A 22 6.86 10.61 9.82
CA THR A 22 5.55 10.64 9.17
C THR A 22 5.64 11.37 7.83
N TYR A 23 5.20 10.67 6.78
CA TYR A 23 5.13 11.18 5.41
C TYR A 23 3.71 11.61 5.07
N ASP A 24 3.59 12.75 4.39
CA ASP A 24 2.38 13.16 3.71
C ASP A 24 2.51 12.79 2.23
N VAL A 25 1.66 11.87 1.78
CA VAL A 25 1.66 11.36 0.41
C VAL A 25 0.39 11.83 -0.28
N SER A 26 0.52 12.59 -1.37
CA SER A 26 -0.61 13.10 -2.15
C SER A 26 -0.40 12.87 -3.65
N MET A 27 -1.52 12.92 -4.39
CA MET A 27 -1.53 12.75 -5.83
C MET A 27 -2.57 13.68 -6.46
N GLY A 28 -2.12 14.61 -7.29
CA GLY A 28 -2.98 15.62 -7.87
C GLY A 28 -3.64 16.52 -6.80
N LYS A 29 -4.67 17.25 -7.21
CA LYS A 29 -5.42 18.19 -6.35
C LYS A 29 -6.70 17.60 -5.77
N ASP A 30 -7.19 16.50 -6.35
CA ASP A 30 -8.52 15.96 -6.07
C ASP A 30 -8.48 14.78 -5.08
N VAL A 31 -7.29 14.28 -4.73
CA VAL A 31 -7.11 13.22 -3.73
C VAL A 31 -6.50 13.82 -2.47
N PRO A 32 -7.19 13.74 -1.32
CA PRO A 32 -6.62 14.17 -0.05
C PRO A 32 -5.29 13.47 0.24
N GLY A 33 -4.33 14.22 0.79
CA GLY A 33 -3.07 13.65 1.25
C GLY A 33 -3.30 12.59 2.33
N MET A 34 -2.45 11.57 2.34
CA MET A 34 -2.46 10.49 3.31
C MET A 34 -1.23 10.59 4.21
N ALA A 35 -1.46 10.57 5.52
CA ALA A 35 -0.40 10.45 6.51
C ALA A 35 0.06 8.98 6.61
N CYS A 36 1.31 8.72 6.22
CA CYS A 36 1.92 7.40 6.19
C CYS A 36 3.11 7.34 7.15
N PHE A 37 3.10 6.37 8.06
CA PHE A 37 4.21 6.07 8.97
C PHE A 37 4.23 4.57 9.26
N SER A 38 5.37 4.04 9.69
CA SER A 38 5.49 2.62 10.03
C SER A 38 4.81 2.35 11.37
N LYS A 39 3.89 1.39 11.39
CA LYS A 39 3.12 1.02 12.59
C LYS A 39 2.74 -0.46 12.56
N THR A 40 2.44 -1.05 13.72
CA THR A 40 1.87 -2.40 13.79
C THR A 40 0.41 -2.37 13.36
N TYR A 41 -0.15 -3.51 12.92
CA TYR A 41 -1.56 -3.53 12.52
C TYR A 41 -2.52 -3.27 13.70
N THR A 42 -2.06 -3.51 14.94
CA THR A 42 -2.79 -3.24 16.18
C THR A 42 -2.69 -1.79 16.67
N ASP A 43 -1.95 -0.92 15.97
CA ASP A 43 -1.85 0.49 16.30
C ASP A 43 -3.22 1.18 16.27
N GLU A 44 -3.48 2.10 17.21
CA GLU A 44 -4.77 2.79 17.37
C GLU A 44 -5.15 3.65 16.15
N ALA A 45 -4.18 4.05 15.33
CA ALA A 45 -4.44 4.76 14.09
C ALA A 45 -5.07 3.87 12.99
N ASN A 46 -5.09 2.55 13.17
CA ASN A 46 -5.74 1.61 12.26
C ASN A 46 -7.16 1.26 12.72
N PRO A 47 -8.06 0.90 11.79
CA PRO A 47 -9.34 0.31 12.15
C PRO A 47 -9.13 -0.99 12.94
N GLN A 48 -9.85 -1.14 14.05
CA GLN A 48 -9.71 -2.32 14.91
C GLN A 48 -10.60 -3.49 14.47
N GLN A 49 -11.64 -3.23 13.66
CA GLN A 49 -12.58 -4.23 13.14
C GLN A 49 -13.09 -3.85 11.75
N GLY A 50 -13.55 -4.84 10.97
CA GLY A 50 -14.24 -4.63 9.69
C GLY A 50 -13.33 -4.23 8.52
N PHE A 51 -12.01 -4.39 8.66
CA PHE A 51 -11.05 -3.98 7.63
C PHE A 51 -10.61 -5.13 6.73
N GLY A 52 -10.09 -4.82 5.55
CA GLY A 52 -9.41 -5.78 4.67
C GLY A 52 -7.91 -5.78 4.94
N ALA A 53 -7.34 -6.94 5.25
CA ALA A 53 -5.90 -7.10 5.39
C ALA A 53 -5.27 -7.53 4.06
N VAL A 54 -4.30 -6.77 3.56
CA VAL A 54 -3.54 -7.11 2.34
C VAL A 54 -2.08 -7.41 2.72
N MET A 55 -1.68 -8.65 2.56
CA MET A 55 -0.35 -9.15 2.92
C MET A 55 0.56 -9.10 1.69
N THR A 56 1.51 -8.16 1.68
CA THR A 56 2.36 -7.89 0.51
C THR A 56 3.71 -8.59 0.52
N CYS A 57 4.17 -9.11 1.67
CA CYS A 57 5.42 -9.85 1.77
C CYS A 57 5.17 -11.32 2.15
N SER A 58 5.97 -12.21 1.55
CA SER A 58 5.92 -13.66 1.81
C SER A 58 6.30 -14.02 3.25
N SER A 59 7.01 -13.14 3.95
CA SER A 59 7.34 -13.27 5.37
C SER A 59 6.15 -13.00 6.29
N ALA A 60 5.32 -12.00 5.99
CA ALA A 60 4.14 -11.69 6.82
C ALA A 60 2.99 -12.69 6.61
N ASP A 61 2.90 -13.33 5.44
CA ASP A 61 1.91 -14.39 5.21
C ASP A 61 2.16 -15.64 6.07
N ARG A 62 3.43 -16.01 6.29
CA ARG A 62 3.82 -17.17 7.11
C ARG A 62 3.76 -16.93 8.62
N GLY A 63 3.80 -15.67 9.06
CA GLY A 63 3.90 -15.30 10.47
C GLY A 63 2.59 -15.35 11.25
N CYS A 64 1.44 -15.20 10.59
CA CYS A 64 0.14 -15.32 11.25
C CYS A 64 -1.00 -15.55 10.24
N PRO A 65 -1.69 -16.70 10.26
CA PRO A 65 -2.85 -16.96 9.41
C PRO A 65 -4.08 -16.12 9.80
N LEU A 66 -4.08 -15.52 10.99
CA LEU A 66 -5.22 -14.81 11.55
C LEU A 66 -4.86 -13.34 11.83
N VAL A 67 -5.48 -12.42 11.09
CA VAL A 67 -5.42 -10.98 11.38
C VAL A 67 -6.71 -10.62 12.14
N HIS A 68 -6.61 -10.45 13.45
CA HIS A 68 -7.77 -10.13 14.28
C HIS A 68 -8.45 -8.84 13.82
N GLY A 69 -9.78 -8.85 13.76
CA GLY A 69 -10.59 -7.72 13.30
C GLY A 69 -10.72 -7.59 11.78
N ALA A 70 -9.96 -8.34 10.99
CA ALA A 70 -10.09 -8.31 9.54
C ALA A 70 -11.36 -9.05 9.08
N ALA A 71 -12.18 -8.40 8.24
CA ALA A 71 -13.33 -9.03 7.59
C ALA A 71 -12.92 -9.90 6.40
N ALA A 72 -11.76 -9.59 5.80
CA ALA A 72 -11.16 -10.36 4.72
C ALA A 72 -9.63 -10.24 4.76
N ARG A 73 -8.95 -11.28 4.28
CA ARG A 73 -7.49 -11.35 4.20
C ARG A 73 -7.10 -11.77 2.79
N PHE A 74 -6.20 -11.00 2.16
CA PHE A 74 -5.72 -11.23 0.81
C PHE A 74 -4.19 -11.27 0.82
N ALA A 75 -3.60 -12.26 0.16
CA ALA A 75 -2.16 -12.34 -0.03
C ALA A 75 -1.80 -11.88 -1.45
N THR A 76 -0.93 -10.87 -1.55
CA THR A 76 -0.38 -10.33 -2.80
C THR A 76 1.14 -10.21 -2.68
N PRO A 77 1.86 -11.34 -2.62
CA PRO A 77 3.29 -11.33 -2.33
C PRO A 77 4.10 -10.69 -3.46
N TYR A 78 4.91 -9.70 -3.10
CA TYR A 78 5.92 -9.09 -3.98
C TYR A 78 7.32 -9.37 -3.45
N VAL A 79 8.30 -9.34 -4.35
CA VAL A 79 9.71 -9.30 -3.95
C VAL A 79 9.98 -7.91 -3.37
N ASP A 80 10.44 -7.85 -2.13
CA ASP A 80 10.83 -6.59 -1.49
C ASP A 80 11.95 -5.93 -2.29
N PRO A 81 11.79 -4.70 -2.81
CA PRO A 81 12.83 -4.05 -3.61
C PRO A 81 14.13 -3.81 -2.83
N LYS A 82 14.12 -3.95 -1.50
CA LYS A 82 15.33 -3.89 -0.66
C LYS A 82 16.41 -4.91 -1.02
N VAL A 83 16.08 -5.95 -1.80
CA VAL A 83 17.07 -6.90 -2.33
C VAL A 83 18.16 -6.25 -3.18
N SER A 84 17.92 -5.04 -3.70
CA SER A 84 18.88 -4.26 -4.48
C SER A 84 19.44 -3.04 -3.73
N ASP A 85 19.19 -2.91 -2.42
CA ASP A 85 19.71 -1.76 -1.66
C ASP A 85 21.24 -1.73 -1.72
N GLY A 86 21.80 -0.57 -2.06
CA GLY A 86 23.24 -0.36 -2.18
C GLY A 86 23.86 -0.84 -3.50
N THR A 87 23.07 -1.33 -4.46
CA THR A 87 23.55 -1.72 -5.80
C THR A 87 23.21 -0.66 -6.85
N ASP A 88 23.86 -0.74 -8.03
CA ASP A 88 23.58 0.16 -9.15
C ASP A 88 22.15 -0.02 -9.71
N GLU A 89 21.55 -1.19 -9.47
CA GLU A 89 20.19 -1.54 -9.89
C GLU A 89 19.09 -1.06 -8.92
N GLU A 90 19.44 -0.44 -7.79
CA GLU A 90 18.49 -0.06 -6.74
C GLU A 90 17.31 0.74 -7.31
N ALA A 91 17.60 1.86 -7.97
CA ALA A 91 16.58 2.75 -8.49
C ALA A 91 15.64 2.04 -9.50
N ALA A 92 16.19 1.20 -10.36
CA ALA A 92 15.45 0.45 -11.37
C ALA A 92 14.57 -0.64 -10.74
N THR A 93 15.07 -1.33 -9.73
CA THR A 93 14.33 -2.37 -9.01
C THR A 93 13.13 -1.79 -8.27
N TYR A 94 13.30 -0.67 -7.55
CA TYR A 94 12.20 0.03 -6.89
C TYR A 94 11.16 0.53 -7.90
N ASP A 95 11.59 1.04 -9.06
CA ASP A 95 10.65 1.51 -10.11
C ASP A 95 9.89 0.35 -10.75
N ALA A 96 10.55 -0.80 -10.96
CA ALA A 96 9.92 -2.01 -11.47
C ALA A 96 8.87 -2.56 -10.49
N ARG A 97 9.18 -2.62 -9.19
CA ARG A 97 8.21 -3.04 -8.16
C ARG A 97 7.04 -2.07 -8.05
N CYS A 98 7.30 -0.76 -8.04
CA CYS A 98 6.26 0.26 -8.03
C CYS A 98 5.31 0.14 -9.24
N ARG A 99 5.88 -0.06 -10.44
CA ARG A 99 5.09 -0.27 -11.67
C ARG A 99 4.25 -1.54 -11.59
N GLN A 100 4.81 -2.66 -11.12
CA GLN A 100 4.05 -3.91 -10.95
C GLN A 100 2.81 -3.67 -10.08
N ILE A 101 3.01 -3.14 -8.86
CA ILE A 101 1.93 -2.89 -7.91
C ILE A 101 0.89 -1.95 -8.52
N GLY A 102 1.33 -0.84 -9.14
CA GLY A 102 0.43 0.12 -9.79
C GLY A 102 -0.41 -0.51 -10.91
N THR A 103 0.18 -1.36 -11.75
CA THR A 103 -0.53 -2.06 -12.84
C THR A 103 -1.56 -3.04 -12.29
N GLU A 104 -1.21 -3.83 -11.29
CA GLU A 104 -2.12 -4.80 -10.68
C GLU A 104 -3.31 -4.11 -9.99
N MET A 105 -3.06 -3.02 -9.26
CA MET A 105 -4.12 -2.23 -8.61
C MET A 105 -5.02 -1.55 -9.64
N LEU A 106 -4.47 -1.02 -10.73
CA LEU A 106 -5.28 -0.43 -11.81
C LEU A 106 -6.20 -1.48 -12.45
N TYR A 107 -5.68 -2.67 -12.75
CA TYR A 107 -6.48 -3.76 -13.30
C TYR A 107 -7.58 -4.20 -12.33
N LEU A 108 -7.23 -4.38 -11.04
CA LEU A 108 -8.17 -4.76 -9.99
C LEU A 108 -9.33 -3.76 -9.89
N MET A 109 -9.03 -2.46 -9.82
CA MET A 109 -10.06 -1.42 -9.72
C MET A 109 -10.92 -1.34 -11.00
N GLY A 110 -10.32 -1.61 -12.17
CA GLY A 110 -11.06 -1.78 -13.42
C GLY A 110 -12.05 -2.95 -13.38
N GLU A 111 -11.64 -4.08 -12.81
CA GLU A 111 -12.51 -5.25 -12.64
C GLU A 111 -13.62 -5.01 -11.62
N VAL A 112 -13.31 -4.34 -10.51
CA VAL A 112 -14.31 -3.90 -9.54
C VAL A 112 -15.34 -3.02 -10.22
N LYS A 113 -14.92 -1.99 -10.98
CA LYS A 113 -15.81 -1.11 -11.74
C LYS A 113 -16.74 -1.89 -12.68
N ARG A 114 -16.22 -2.88 -13.41
CA ARG A 114 -17.03 -3.74 -14.29
C ARG A 114 -18.10 -4.52 -13.51
N ARG A 115 -17.73 -5.13 -12.38
CA ARG A 115 -18.64 -5.96 -11.57
C ARG A 115 -19.68 -5.15 -10.79
N ILE A 116 -19.33 -3.98 -10.29
CA ILE A 116 -20.30 -3.11 -9.60
C ILE A 116 -21.17 -2.34 -10.60
N GLY A 117 -20.63 -1.92 -11.74
CA GLY A 117 -21.37 -1.23 -12.79
C GLY A 117 -22.38 -2.12 -13.52
N SER A 118 -22.11 -3.42 -13.64
CA SER A 118 -23.05 -4.40 -14.24
C SER A 118 -24.18 -4.83 -13.31
N LYS A 119 -24.14 -4.49 -12.01
CA LYS A 119 -25.24 -4.74 -11.06
C LYS A 119 -26.32 -3.65 -11.08
N GLY A 120 -26.15 -2.57 -11.84
CA GLY A 120 -27.10 -1.45 -11.95
C GLY A 120 -28.17 -1.59 -13.05
N THR A 121 -28.27 -2.73 -13.73
CA THR A 121 -29.28 -2.97 -14.78
C THR A 121 -30.00 -4.29 -14.56
N LYS A 122 -30.77 -4.36 -13.47
CA LYS A 122 -31.94 -5.24 -13.37
C LYS A 122 -33.06 -4.41 -12.75
N GLY A 123 -33.85 -3.80 -13.63
CA GLY A 123 -35.20 -3.33 -13.30
C GLY A 123 -36.16 -4.49 -13.21
#